data_AF-A0A7X2H950-F1
#
_entry.id   AF-A0A7X2H950-F1
#
_cell.length_a   1.000
_cell.length_b   1.000
_cell.length_c   1.000
_cell.angle_alpha   90.00
_cell.angle_beta   90.00
_cell.angle_gamma   90.00
#
_symmetry.space_group_name_H-M   'P 1'
#
loop_
_entity.id
_entity.type
_entity.pdbx_description
1 polymer ?
#
loop_
_entity_poly.entity_id
_entity_poly.type
_entity_poly.pdbx_seq_one_letter_code
_entity_poly.pdbx_strand_id
1 'polypeptide(L)'
;MKLQDMIGLAVYEVEEGQEIGTIVDISLDSNWNITGIELESKSFFASHVKVVAWKDIVAYGEDAVMIRSKEAIEKANSDHTPYTFLSGKNKLKDLQVLTATGTILGRISDVYFDQKLGNTIVALEISDGLVTDLIEGRKWLPCSEGISIGESAVMVPAMSEERLQKAINIVNG
;
A
#
# COMPACT_ATOMS: atom_id res chain seq x y z
N MET A 1 3.63 8.65 -4.24
CA MET A 1 3.38 7.51 -5.15
C MET A 1 2.18 6.71 -4.64
N LYS A 2 1.33 6.18 -5.53
CA LYS A 2 0.26 5.25 -5.13
C LYS A 2 0.85 3.87 -4.91
N LEU A 3 0.29 3.09 -3.99
CA LEU A 3 0.70 1.69 -3.87
C LEU A 3 0.29 0.86 -5.09
N GLN A 4 -0.84 1.18 -5.72
CA GLN A 4 -1.26 0.50 -6.94
C GLN A 4 -0.24 0.64 -8.08
N ASP A 5 0.48 1.76 -8.17
CA ASP A 5 1.50 2.00 -9.21
C ASP A 5 2.74 1.11 -9.03
N MET A 6 2.98 0.60 -7.81
CA MET A 6 4.06 -0.35 -7.54
C MET A 6 3.69 -1.80 -7.88
N ILE A 7 2.39 -2.13 -7.85
CA ILE A 7 1.93 -3.48 -8.20
C ILE A 7 2.18 -3.73 -9.69
N GLY A 8 2.81 -4.85 -10.01
CA GLY A 8 3.18 -5.21 -11.37
C GLY A 8 4.58 -4.72 -11.80
N LEU A 9 5.26 -3.90 -10.99
CA LEU A 9 6.65 -3.53 -11.29
C LEU A 9 7.59 -4.73 -11.15
N ALA A 10 8.57 -4.79 -12.04
CA ALA A 10 9.64 -5.76 -11.97
C ALA A 10 10.61 -5.39 -10.84
N VAL A 11 11.14 -6.42 -10.18
CA VAL A 11 12.13 -6.28 -9.11
C VAL A 11 13.46 -6.80 -9.58
N TYR A 12 14.51 -5.99 -9.44
CA TYR A 12 15.88 -6.34 -9.82
C TYR A 12 16.82 -6.25 -8.63
N GLU A 13 17.84 -7.10 -8.59
CA GLU A 13 18.97 -6.86 -7.69
C GLU A 13 19.98 -5.87 -8.29
N VAL A 14 20.67 -5.13 -7.42
CA VAL A 14 21.62 -4.08 -7.84
C VAL A 14 22.89 -4.64 -8.46
N GLU A 15 23.41 -5.77 -7.95
CA GLU A 15 24.76 -6.24 -8.31
C GLU A 15 24.86 -6.72 -9.76
N GLU A 16 24.01 -7.68 -10.17
CA GLU A 16 24.06 -8.24 -11.52
C GLU A 16 22.91 -7.75 -12.42
N GLY A 17 21.96 -6.96 -11.88
CA GLY A 17 20.78 -6.53 -12.62
C GLY A 17 19.83 -7.70 -12.95
N GLN A 18 19.89 -8.79 -12.18
CA GLN A 18 19.04 -9.95 -12.38
C GLN A 18 17.60 -9.61 -12.00
N GLU A 19 16.64 -9.92 -12.87
CA GLU A 19 15.21 -9.85 -12.55
C GLU A 19 14.85 -10.96 -11.56
N ILE A 20 14.32 -10.57 -10.41
CA ILE A 20 13.97 -11.43 -9.29
C ILE A 20 12.52 -11.90 -9.38
N GLY A 21 11.62 -11.03 -9.84
CA GLY A 21 10.19 -11.29 -9.93
C GLY A 21 9.38 -10.02 -10.14
N THR A 22 8.09 -10.12 -9.89
CA THR A 22 7.13 -9.03 -10.08
C THR A 22 6.35 -8.79 -8.78
N ILE A 23 6.15 -7.53 -8.41
CA ILE A 23 5.39 -7.17 -7.21
C ILE A 23 3.92 -7.55 -7.42
N VAL A 24 3.36 -8.34 -6.50
CA VAL A 24 1.95 -8.72 -6.49
C VAL A 24 1.16 -8.11 -5.33
N ASP A 25 1.83 -7.78 -4.24
CA ASP A 25 1.23 -7.09 -3.10
C ASP A 25 2.28 -6.32 -2.30
N ILE A 26 1.82 -5.51 -1.36
CA ILE A 26 2.63 -4.65 -0.50
C ILE A 26 2.12 -4.81 0.93
N SER A 27 3.03 -5.11 1.86
CA SER A 27 2.70 -5.36 3.26
C SER A 27 2.86 -4.11 4.10
N LEU A 28 1.99 -3.94 5.10
CA LEU A 28 1.97 -2.80 6.02
C LEU A 28 1.83 -3.25 7.47
N ASP A 29 2.32 -2.42 8.39
CA ASP A 29 2.04 -2.54 9.82
C ASP A 29 0.79 -1.73 10.23
N SER A 30 0.37 -1.88 11.49
CA SER A 30 -0.75 -1.14 12.07
C SER A 30 -0.49 0.36 12.20
N ASN A 31 0.76 0.80 12.05
CA ASN A 31 1.18 2.19 12.13
C ASN A 31 1.28 2.83 10.74
N TRP A 32 0.71 2.19 9.70
CA TRP A 32 0.71 2.67 8.33
C TRP A 32 2.10 2.73 7.68
N ASN A 33 3.07 1.96 8.16
CA ASN A 33 4.37 1.83 7.51
C ASN A 33 4.36 0.65 6.56
N ILE A 34 4.90 0.87 5.36
CA ILE A 34 5.22 -0.20 4.42
C ILE A 34 6.34 -1.03 5.04
N THR A 35 6.09 -2.33 5.21
CA THR A 35 7.03 -3.29 5.81
C THR A 35 7.76 -4.11 4.76
N GLY A 36 7.20 -4.25 3.56
CA GLY A 36 7.83 -4.97 2.46
C GLY A 36 6.94 -5.11 1.23
N ILE A 37 7.43 -5.88 0.27
CA ILE A 37 6.75 -6.22 -0.99
C ILE A 37 6.65 -7.73 -1.13
N GLU A 38 5.54 -8.20 -1.68
CA GLU A 38 5.32 -9.60 -2.02
C GLU A 38 5.57 -9.80 -3.52
N LEU A 39 6.30 -10.86 -3.86
CA LEU A 39 6.74 -11.15 -5.23
C LEU A 39 6.11 -12.44 -5.75
N GLU A 40 5.65 -12.40 -7.00
CA GLU A 40 5.40 -13.61 -7.77
C GLU A 40 6.74 -14.17 -8.30
N SER A 41 6.96 -15.45 -8.03
CA SER A 41 8.14 -16.17 -8.52
C SER A 41 7.83 -16.81 -9.87
N LYS A 42 8.64 -16.53 -10.91
CA LYS A 42 8.55 -17.23 -12.21
C LYS A 42 8.95 -18.71 -12.15
N SER A 43 9.50 -19.19 -11.03
CA SER A 43 9.97 -20.58 -10.89
C SER A 43 8.85 -21.53 -10.44
N PHE A 44 8.69 -22.63 -11.17
CA PHE A 44 7.63 -23.65 -11.06
C PHE A 44 7.63 -24.47 -9.75
N PHE A 45 8.47 -24.12 -8.77
CA PHE A 45 8.63 -24.88 -7.52
C PHE A 45 7.92 -24.19 -6.35
N ALA A 46 6.82 -24.83 -5.93
CA ALA A 46 6.09 -24.71 -4.66
C ALA A 46 5.71 -23.28 -4.20
N SER A 47 4.42 -22.95 -4.41
CA SER A 47 3.45 -22.14 -3.64
C SER A 47 3.85 -21.27 -2.43
N HIS A 48 5.09 -20.79 -2.32
CA HIS A 48 5.52 -19.93 -1.23
C HIS A 48 5.58 -18.49 -1.71
N VAL A 49 4.87 -17.61 -1.01
CA VAL A 49 4.96 -16.17 -1.20
C VAL A 49 6.38 -15.73 -0.84
N LYS A 50 7.07 -15.12 -1.81
CA LYS A 50 8.38 -14.49 -1.60
C LYS A 50 8.15 -13.08 -1.13
N VAL A 51 8.87 -12.66 -0.09
CA VAL A 51 8.76 -11.32 0.46
C VAL A 51 10.13 -10.66 0.50
N VAL A 52 10.16 -9.36 0.27
CA VAL A 52 11.35 -8.52 0.48
C VAL A 52 10.99 -7.45 1.50
N ALA A 53 11.73 -7.38 2.58
CA ALA A 53 11.53 -6.38 3.61
C ALA A 53 11.90 -4.98 3.08
N TRP A 54 11.19 -3.95 3.55
CA TRP A 54 11.41 -2.57 3.12
C TRP A 54 12.87 -2.12 3.27
N LYS A 55 13.56 -2.55 4.33
CA LYS A 55 14.97 -2.23 4.60
C LYS A 55 15.95 -2.68 3.51
N ASP A 56 15.55 -3.64 2.67
CA ASP A 56 16.38 -4.21 1.62
C ASP A 56 16.06 -3.65 0.23
N ILE A 57 15.01 -2.83 0.13
CA ILE A 57 14.69 -2.02 -1.05
C ILE A 57 15.60 -0.79 -1.05
N VAL A 58 16.33 -0.58 -2.15
CA VAL A 58 17.29 0.52 -2.26
C VAL A 58 16.81 1.65 -3.18
N ALA A 59 15.94 1.34 -4.14
CA ALA A 59 15.33 2.32 -5.03
C ALA A 59 13.98 1.79 -5.55
N TYR A 60 13.08 2.71 -5.85
CA TYR A 60 11.76 2.43 -6.43
C TYR A 60 11.47 3.52 -7.47
N GLY A 61 11.53 3.14 -8.74
CA GLY A 61 11.23 4.02 -9.87
C GLY A 61 9.82 3.78 -10.41
N GLU A 62 9.48 4.47 -11.49
CA GLU A 62 8.22 4.28 -12.22
C GLU A 62 8.16 2.92 -12.94
N ASP A 63 9.32 2.38 -13.35
CA ASP A 63 9.40 1.16 -14.14
C ASP A 63 9.83 -0.09 -13.35
N ALA A 64 10.55 0.09 -12.23
CA ALA A 64 11.18 -1.01 -11.51
C ALA A 64 11.51 -0.67 -10.05
N VAL A 65 11.60 -1.72 -9.23
CA VAL A 65 12.10 -1.65 -7.85
C VAL A 65 13.44 -2.39 -7.74
N MET A 66 14.40 -1.76 -7.06
CA MET A 66 15.75 -2.29 -6.88
C MET A 66 15.93 -2.80 -5.46
N ILE A 67 16.45 -4.01 -5.31
CA ILE A 67 16.79 -4.62 -4.01
C ILE A 67 18.29 -4.84 -3.91
N ARG A 68 18.82 -4.87 -2.69
CA ARG A 68 20.26 -4.99 -2.47
C ARG A 68 20.87 -6.24 -3.13
N SER A 69 20.27 -7.40 -2.89
CA SER A 69 20.69 -8.68 -3.47
C SER A 69 19.53 -9.68 -3.42
N LYS A 70 19.63 -10.77 -4.18
CA LYS A 70 18.69 -11.92 -4.09
C LYS A 70 18.60 -12.56 -2.69
N GLU A 71 19.58 -12.31 -1.82
CA GLU A 71 19.59 -12.82 -0.44
C GLU A 71 18.58 -12.11 0.45
N ALA A 72 18.08 -10.94 0.02
CA ALA A 72 17.00 -10.22 0.69
C ALA A 72 15.62 -10.88 0.53
N ILE A 73 15.51 -11.94 -0.28
CA ILE A 73 14.27 -12.66 -0.51
C ILE A 73 14.06 -13.63 0.65
N GLU A 74 13.03 -13.35 1.45
CA GLU A 74 12.60 -14.19 2.54
C GLU A 74 11.32 -14.96 2.16
N LYS A 75 11.05 -16.06 2.86
CA LYS A 75 9.74 -16.72 2.78
C LYS A 75 8.80 -16.03 3.74
N ALA A 76 7.55 -15.83 3.34
CA ALA A 76 6.53 -15.34 4.26
C ALA A 76 6.45 -16.25 5.50
N ASN A 77 6.61 -15.67 6.69
CA ASN A 77 6.42 -16.37 7.95
C ASN A 77 4.93 -16.59 8.21
N SER A 78 4.54 -17.81 8.57
CA SER A 78 3.14 -18.19 8.81
C SER A 78 2.53 -17.61 10.08
N ASP A 79 3.37 -17.15 11.01
CA ASP A 79 2.96 -16.91 12.39
C ASP A 79 2.25 -15.56 12.57
N HIS A 80 2.44 -14.62 11.63
CA HIS A 80 1.76 -13.33 11.60
C HIS A 80 1.24 -13.05 10.19
N THR A 81 -0.06 -12.74 10.09
CA THR A 81 -0.67 -12.27 8.84
C THR A 81 -0.61 -10.74 8.83
N PRO A 82 0.31 -10.11 8.08
CA PRO A 82 0.42 -8.66 8.02
C PRO A 82 -0.84 -8.05 7.37
N TYR A 83 -0.98 -6.72 7.49
CA TYR A 83 -1.86 -6.00 6.57
C TYR A 83 -1.22 -5.99 5.20
N THR A 84 -2.05 -6.02 4.17
CA THR A 84 -1.64 -6.02 2.76
C THR A 84 -2.45 -4.98 2.02
N PHE A 85 -1.96 -4.53 0.88
CA PHE A 85 -2.70 -3.55 0.10
C PHE A 85 -3.84 -4.22 -0.67
N LEU A 86 -3.55 -5.26 -1.47
CA LEU A 86 -4.42 -5.73 -2.53
C LEU A 86 -5.16 -7.03 -2.22
N SER A 87 -4.51 -7.98 -1.55
CA SER A 87 -4.97 -9.37 -1.41
C SER A 87 -4.97 -9.85 0.04
N GLY A 88 -5.52 -11.02 0.32
CA GLY A 88 -5.58 -11.56 1.68
C GLY A 88 -6.73 -11.02 2.54
N LYS A 89 -6.80 -11.51 3.78
CA LYS A 89 -7.92 -11.21 4.71
C LYS A 89 -7.84 -9.80 5.29
N ASN A 90 -6.62 -9.31 5.53
CA ASN A 90 -6.34 -8.02 6.16
C ASN A 90 -6.01 -6.95 5.11
N LYS A 91 -6.66 -7.01 3.94
CA LYS A 91 -6.37 -6.09 2.83
C LYS A 91 -6.93 -4.69 3.09
N LEU A 92 -6.19 -3.67 2.68
CA LEU A 92 -6.64 -2.28 2.76
C LEU A 92 -7.57 -1.89 1.62
N LYS A 93 -7.31 -2.37 0.39
CA LYS A 93 -8.14 -2.05 -0.76
C LYS A 93 -9.58 -2.54 -0.54
N ASP A 94 -10.54 -1.69 -0.85
CA ASP A 94 -11.98 -1.86 -0.62
C ASP A 94 -12.41 -1.88 0.85
N LEU A 95 -11.51 -1.65 1.81
CA LEU A 95 -11.90 -1.55 3.22
C LEU A 95 -12.71 -0.27 3.44
N GLN A 96 -13.77 -0.35 4.25
CA GLN A 96 -14.63 0.81 4.53
C GLN A 96 -13.88 1.85 5.35
N VAL A 97 -14.13 3.13 5.10
CA VAL A 97 -13.63 4.22 5.94
C VAL A 97 -14.80 4.75 6.77
N LEU A 98 -14.73 4.57 8.09
CA LEU A 98 -15.82 4.84 9.03
C LEU A 98 -15.37 5.84 10.09
N THR A 99 -16.13 6.92 10.26
CA THR A 99 -15.84 7.89 11.32
C THR A 99 -16.23 7.35 12.69
N ALA A 100 -15.62 7.88 13.75
CA ALA A 100 -15.96 7.54 15.13
C ALA A 100 -17.43 7.85 15.50
N THR A 101 -18.12 8.67 14.73
CA THR A 101 -19.55 9.00 14.87
C THR A 101 -20.47 8.08 14.05
N GLY A 102 -19.91 7.17 13.25
CA GLY A 102 -20.66 6.19 12.46
C GLY A 102 -20.97 6.61 11.02
N THR A 103 -20.37 7.69 10.51
CA THR A 103 -20.51 8.07 9.09
C THR A 103 -19.56 7.26 8.23
N ILE A 104 -20.07 6.63 7.17
CA ILE A 104 -19.22 6.00 6.15
C ILE A 104 -18.78 7.06 5.15
N LEU A 105 -17.46 7.22 5.00
CA LEU A 105 -16.86 8.16 4.06
C LEU A 105 -16.64 7.57 2.66
N GLY A 106 -16.81 6.26 2.51
CA GLY A 106 -16.53 5.52 1.29
C GLY A 106 -15.64 4.30 1.57
N ARG A 107 -14.88 3.88 0.56
CA ARG A 107 -13.96 2.73 0.63
C ARG A 107 -12.58 3.13 0.13
N ILE A 108 -11.53 2.51 0.67
CA ILE A 108 -10.16 2.73 0.19
C ILE A 108 -10.05 2.22 -1.25
N SER A 109 -9.77 3.13 -2.17
CA SER A 109 -9.40 2.83 -3.56
C SER A 109 -7.90 2.59 -3.70
N ASP A 110 -7.12 3.40 -2.98
CA ASP A 110 -5.66 3.41 -3.00
C ASP A 110 -5.10 4.07 -1.74
N VAL A 111 -3.79 3.97 -1.53
CA VAL A 111 -3.08 4.72 -0.49
C VAL A 111 -1.79 5.29 -1.04
N TYR A 112 -1.34 6.38 -0.46
CA TYR A 112 -0.19 7.13 -0.95
C TYR A 112 0.91 7.15 0.09
N PHE A 113 2.15 6.96 -0.34
CA PHE A 113 3.33 7.30 0.45
C PHE A 113 4.14 8.39 -0.26
N ASP A 114 4.86 9.19 0.52
CA ASP A 114 5.80 10.17 0.00
C ASP A 114 7.22 9.59 0.11
N GLN A 115 7.84 9.39 -1.04
CA GLN A 115 9.19 8.86 -1.19
C GLN A 115 10.24 9.65 -0.38
N LYS A 116 10.01 10.95 -0.17
CA LYS A 116 10.90 11.83 0.61
C LYS A 116 10.67 11.72 2.12
N LEU A 117 9.43 11.41 2.53
CA LEU A 117 9.07 11.23 3.94
C LEU A 117 9.33 9.80 4.43
N GLY A 118 9.63 8.87 3.52
CA GLY A 118 10.03 7.51 3.82
C GLY A 118 8.97 6.49 3.40
N ASN A 119 8.68 5.55 4.28
CA ASN A 119 7.84 4.38 3.99
C ASN A 119 6.45 4.44 4.62
N THR A 120 6.06 5.60 5.15
CA THR A 120 4.78 5.78 5.82
C THR A 120 3.71 6.24 4.83
N ILE A 121 2.52 5.67 4.94
CA ILE A 121 1.35 6.13 4.19
C ILE A 121 0.94 7.51 4.71
N VAL A 122 0.84 8.46 3.78
CA VAL A 122 0.53 9.87 4.05
C VAL A 122 -0.90 10.25 3.69
N ALA A 123 -1.59 9.45 2.87
CA ALA A 123 -2.99 9.71 2.51
C ALA A 123 -3.72 8.44 2.05
N LEU A 124 -5.03 8.42 2.28
CA LEU A 124 -5.96 7.42 1.75
C LEU A 124 -6.71 8.01 0.55
N GLU A 125 -6.80 7.28 -0.55
CA GLU A 125 -7.73 7.55 -1.65
C GLU A 125 -9.07 6.88 -1.33
N ILE A 126 -10.14 7.65 -1.31
CA ILE A 126 -11.47 7.18 -0.95
C ILE A 126 -12.38 7.27 -2.16
N SER A 127 -13.02 6.14 -2.48
CA SER A 127 -14.05 6.00 -3.51
C SER A 127 -15.43 6.01 -2.85
N ASP A 128 -16.34 6.80 -3.43
CA ASP A 128 -17.78 6.83 -3.09
C ASP A 128 -18.62 6.02 -4.09
N GLY A 129 -17.95 5.18 -4.89
CA GLY A 129 -18.54 4.36 -5.94
C GLY A 129 -18.19 4.83 -7.35
N LEU A 130 -18.08 3.88 -8.28
CA LEU A 130 -17.53 4.11 -9.62
C LEU A 130 -18.22 5.24 -10.40
N VAL A 131 -19.54 5.38 -10.30
CA VAL A 131 -20.28 6.44 -11.02
C VAL A 131 -19.98 7.81 -10.42
N THR A 132 -19.97 7.92 -9.08
CA THR A 132 -19.64 9.16 -8.37
C THR A 132 -18.19 9.56 -8.66
N ASP A 133 -17.26 8.60 -8.60
CA ASP A 133 -15.85 8.81 -8.88
C ASP A 133 -15.61 9.38 -10.30
N LEU A 134 -16.42 8.99 -11.28
CA LEU A 134 -16.32 9.52 -12.65
C LEU A 134 -16.82 10.96 -12.78
N ILE A 135 -17.82 11.35 -11.98
CA ILE A 135 -18.45 12.67 -12.06
C ILE A 135 -17.71 13.68 -11.17
N GLU A 136 -17.38 13.28 -9.95
CA GLU A 136 -16.85 14.16 -8.91
C GLU A 136 -15.36 13.95 -8.64
N GLY A 137 -14.78 12.85 -9.14
CA GLY A 137 -13.46 12.39 -8.75
C GLY A 137 -13.48 11.63 -7.42
N ARG A 138 -12.39 10.92 -7.13
CA ARG A 138 -12.15 10.35 -5.81
C ARG A 138 -11.73 11.43 -4.82
N LYS A 139 -11.82 11.13 -3.53
CA LYS A 139 -11.45 12.04 -2.45
C LYS A 139 -10.19 11.54 -1.75
N TRP A 140 -9.45 12.44 -1.11
CA TRP A 140 -8.25 12.11 -0.37
C TRP A 140 -8.40 12.48 1.09
N LEU A 141 -8.05 11.55 1.98
CA LEU A 141 -7.98 11.81 3.41
C LEU A 141 -6.50 11.75 3.86
N PRO A 142 -5.91 12.86 4.31
CA PRO A 142 -4.56 12.84 4.88
C PRO A 142 -4.47 11.89 6.07
N CYS A 143 -3.47 11.01 6.07
CA CYS A 143 -3.21 10.12 7.19
C CYS A 143 -2.76 10.96 8.39
N SER A 144 -3.47 10.87 9.50
CA SER A 144 -3.19 11.63 10.71
C SER A 144 -3.43 10.80 11.96
N GLU A 145 -3.05 11.34 13.12
CA GLU A 145 -3.36 10.72 14.40
C GLU A 145 -4.85 10.37 14.53
N GLY A 146 -5.12 9.21 15.15
CA GLY A 146 -6.47 8.70 15.36
C GLY A 146 -7.04 7.89 14.19
N ILE A 147 -6.29 7.70 13.09
CA ILE A 147 -6.67 6.75 12.03
C ILE A 147 -6.11 5.36 12.37
N SER A 148 -6.97 4.34 12.40
CA SER A 148 -6.57 2.97 12.73
C SER A 148 -7.24 1.94 11.82
N ILE A 149 -6.53 0.82 11.57
CA ILE A 149 -7.05 -0.28 10.75
C ILE A 149 -7.77 -1.27 11.66
N GLY A 150 -9.10 -1.31 11.58
CA GLY A 150 -9.93 -2.31 12.24
C GLY A 150 -10.11 -3.58 11.40
N GLU A 151 -10.85 -4.55 11.93
CA GLU A 151 -11.10 -5.83 11.26
C GLU A 151 -11.93 -5.68 9.96
N SER A 152 -12.91 -4.77 9.95
CA SER A 152 -13.83 -4.57 8.81
C SER A 152 -13.87 -3.15 8.26
N ALA A 153 -13.22 -2.20 8.95
CA ALA A 153 -13.18 -0.79 8.56
C ALA A 153 -11.91 -0.11 9.08
N VAL A 154 -11.44 0.88 8.35
CA VAL A 154 -10.53 1.90 8.86
C VAL A 154 -11.33 2.92 9.64
N MET A 155 -11.01 3.07 10.92
CA MET A 155 -11.63 4.04 11.80
C MET A 155 -10.91 5.37 11.66
N VAL A 156 -11.68 6.47 11.52
CA VAL A 156 -11.14 7.83 11.42
C VAL A 156 -11.83 8.77 12.42
N PRO A 157 -11.21 9.89 12.81
CA PRO A 157 -11.83 10.87 13.70
C PRO A 157 -13.20 11.38 13.22
N ALA A 158 -14.05 11.82 14.14
CA ALA A 158 -15.44 12.20 13.91
C ALA A 158 -15.69 13.32 12.88
N MET A 159 -14.68 14.15 12.58
CA MET A 159 -14.76 15.29 11.65
C MET A 159 -13.86 15.08 10.42
N SER A 160 -13.59 13.83 10.05
CA SER A 160 -12.68 13.52 8.94
C SER A 160 -13.26 13.90 7.58
N GLU A 161 -14.58 14.02 7.47
CA GLU A 161 -15.32 14.54 6.31
C GLU A 161 -14.78 15.91 5.88
N GLU A 162 -14.52 16.80 6.83
CA GLU A 162 -14.07 18.17 6.60
C GLU A 162 -12.63 18.23 6.07
N ARG A 163 -11.88 17.13 6.25
CA ARG A 163 -10.49 16.99 5.80
C ARG A 163 -10.38 16.34 4.43
N LEU A 164 -11.50 15.93 3.82
CA LEU A 164 -11.50 15.34 2.49
C LEU A 164 -11.09 16.37 1.44
N GLN A 165 -10.04 16.05 0.71
CA GLN A 165 -9.50 16.89 -0.36
C GLN A 165 -9.95 16.35 -1.73
N LYS A 166 -10.16 17.23 -2.70
CA LYS A 166 -10.51 16.88 -4.09
C LYS A 166 -9.30 16.81 -5.03
N ALA A 167 -8.14 17.23 -4.54
CA ALA A 167 -6.87 17.16 -5.25
C ALA A 167 -5.78 16.80 -4.26
N ILE A 168 -4.83 15.97 -4.69
CA ILE A 168 -3.70 15.60 -3.86
C ILE A 168 -2.57 16.62 -4.06
N ASN A 169 -2.29 17.42 -3.04
CA ASN A 169 -1.12 18.29 -3.02
C ASN A 169 0.06 17.54 -2.37
N ILE A 170 0.41 16.37 -2.89
CA ILE A 170 1.74 15.81 -2.61
C ILE A 170 2.69 16.65 -3.45
N VAL A 171 3.63 17.33 -2.80
CA VAL A 171 4.68 18.09 -3.47
C VAL A 171 5.59 17.08 -4.17
N ASN A 172 5.14 16.62 -5.34
CA ASN A 172 5.97 15.88 -6.28
C ASN A 172 7.09 16.84 -6.66
N GLY A 173 8.32 16.52 -6.28
CA GLY A 173 9.50 17.24 -6.72
C GLY A 173 10.58 16.27 -7.09
#